data_AF-A0A8J6EBB8-F1
#
_entry.id   AF-A0A8J6EBB8-F1
#
_cell.length_a   1.000
_cell.length_b   1.000
_cell.length_c   1.000
_cell.angle_alpha   90.00
_cell.angle_beta   90.00
_cell.angle_gamma   90.00
#
_symmetry.space_group_name_H-M   'P 1'
#
loop_
_entity.id
_entity.type
_entity.pdbx_description
1 polymer ?
#
loop_
_entity_poly.entity_id
_entity_poly.type
_entity_poly.pdbx_seq_one_letter_code
_entity_poly.pdbx_strand_id
1 'polypeptide(L)'
;MRIKEVKIENGDLKLIAAQKKKKVLKAGKLKRKEFRKLVLYIKNAGECQCPQLDNLSGSFLIMGRKVENKLLLTAIYKWDKKSKDMKYAVNFMFSYPCSETLSHGAHLGSFR
;
A
#
# COMPACT_ATOMS: atom_id res chain seq x y z
N MET A 1 -6.79 6.03 -1.72
CA MET A 1 -7.91 5.16 -2.19
C MET A 1 -8.77 4.76 -1.01
N ARG A 2 -10.02 4.32 -1.20
CA ARG A 2 -10.84 3.79 -0.08
C ARG A 2 -10.81 2.27 -0.05
N ILE A 3 -10.87 1.68 1.13
CA ILE A 3 -11.01 0.24 1.32
C ILE A 3 -12.50 -0.05 1.49
N LYS A 4 -13.00 -1.05 0.77
CA LYS A 4 -14.40 -1.49 0.86
C LYS A 4 -14.56 -2.51 1.97
N GLU A 5 -13.64 -3.46 2.04
CA GLU A 5 -13.77 -4.64 2.89
C GLU A 5 -12.39 -5.23 3.20
N VAL A 6 -12.26 -5.83 4.39
CA VAL A 6 -11.11 -6.60 4.85
C VAL A 6 -11.60 -7.98 5.27
N LYS A 7 -10.92 -9.03 4.82
CA LYS A 7 -11.29 -10.44 5.05
C LYS A 7 -10.05 -11.27 5.31
N ILE A 8 -10.19 -12.34 6.06
CA ILE A 8 -9.13 -13.36 6.21
C ILE A 8 -9.37 -14.42 5.13
N GLU A 9 -8.34 -14.77 4.37
CA GLU A 9 -8.39 -15.79 3.31
C GLU A 9 -7.08 -16.59 3.35
N ASN A 10 -7.15 -17.89 3.62
CA ASN A 10 -5.99 -18.80 3.68
C ASN A 10 -4.88 -18.33 4.65
N GLY A 11 -5.23 -17.74 5.80
CA GLY A 11 -4.26 -17.21 6.77
C GLY A 11 -3.67 -15.85 6.39
N ASP A 12 -4.01 -15.30 5.22
CA ASP A 12 -3.64 -13.97 4.78
C ASP A 12 -4.78 -12.96 5.02
N LEU A 13 -4.43 -11.69 5.22
CA LEU A 13 -5.41 -10.61 5.27
C LEU A 13 -5.62 -10.02 3.88
N LYS A 14 -6.81 -10.24 3.33
CA LYS A 14 -7.26 -9.73 2.03
C LYS A 14 -7.96 -8.38 2.18
N LEU A 15 -7.48 -7.36 1.47
CA LEU A 15 -8.11 -6.04 1.39
C LEU A 15 -8.68 -5.78 0.00
N ILE A 16 -9.95 -5.39 -0.05
CA ILE A 16 -10.66 -5.09 -1.28
C ILE A 16 -10.84 -3.59 -1.41
N ALA A 17 -10.31 -3.01 -2.49
CA ALA A 17 -10.42 -1.59 -2.79
C ALA A 17 -11.82 -1.19 -3.28
N ALA A 18 -12.26 0.02 -2.90
CA ALA A 18 -13.40 0.66 -3.53
C ALA A 18 -13.05 1.07 -4.98
N GLN A 19 -13.93 0.75 -5.93
CA GLN A 19 -13.63 0.89 -7.36
C GLN A 19 -13.58 2.34 -7.87
N LYS A 20 -14.39 3.24 -7.30
CA LYS A 20 -14.64 4.59 -7.85
C LYS A 20 -13.67 5.70 -7.41
N LYS A 21 -12.90 5.54 -6.32
CA LYS A 21 -12.11 6.63 -5.72
C LYS A 21 -10.65 6.22 -5.43
N LYS A 22 -9.85 6.04 -6.48
CA LYS A 22 -8.40 5.74 -6.38
C LYS A 22 -7.58 6.67 -7.28
N LYS A 23 -6.50 7.19 -6.73
CA LYS A 23 -5.44 7.88 -7.47
C LYS A 23 -4.26 6.93 -7.50
N VAL A 24 -3.80 6.56 -8.69
CA VAL A 24 -2.58 5.76 -8.83
C VAL A 24 -1.42 6.72 -8.70
N LEU A 25 -0.52 6.47 -7.73
CA LEU A 25 0.66 7.30 -7.56
C LEU A 25 1.82 6.75 -8.39
N LYS A 26 2.19 5.48 -8.16
CA LYS A 26 3.23 4.79 -8.93
C LYS A 26 2.65 3.50 -9.51
N ALA A 27 2.77 3.33 -10.83
CA ALA A 27 2.20 2.15 -11.49
C ALA A 27 3.18 0.96 -11.54
N GLY A 28 4.47 1.22 -11.70
CA GLY A 28 5.48 0.16 -11.83
C GLY A 28 5.11 -0.85 -12.92
N LYS A 29 5.18 -2.14 -12.60
CA LYS A 29 4.87 -3.26 -13.52
C LYS A 29 3.36 -3.61 -13.60
N LEU A 30 2.47 -2.80 -13.01
CA LEU A 30 1.04 -3.10 -12.94
C LEU A 30 0.29 -2.71 -14.21
N LYS A 31 -0.58 -3.60 -14.68
CA LYS A 31 -1.42 -3.34 -15.86
C LYS A 31 -2.68 -2.56 -15.46
N ARG A 32 -3.23 -1.78 -16.40
CA ARG A 32 -4.49 -1.01 -16.22
C ARG A 32 -5.68 -1.88 -15.79
N LYS A 33 -5.69 -3.17 -16.17
CA LYS A 33 -6.68 -4.16 -15.72
C LYS A 33 -6.62 -4.41 -14.21
N GLU A 34 -5.42 -4.49 -13.64
CA GLU A 34 -5.18 -4.76 -12.22
C GLU A 34 -5.59 -3.56 -11.36
N PHE A 35 -5.40 -2.34 -11.86
CA PHE A 35 -5.91 -1.17 -11.18
C PHE A 35 -7.42 -1.15 -11.07
N ARG A 36 -8.18 -1.75 -12.01
CA ARG A 36 -9.66 -1.73 -11.97
C ARG A 36 -10.22 -2.48 -10.75
N LYS A 37 -9.73 -3.69 -10.48
CA LYS A 37 -10.11 -4.53 -9.33
C LYS A 37 -8.88 -4.74 -8.44
N LEU A 38 -8.61 -3.77 -7.58
CA LEU A 38 -7.41 -3.79 -6.74
C LEU A 38 -7.70 -4.58 -5.47
N VAL A 39 -7.15 -5.79 -5.41
CA VAL A 39 -7.21 -6.69 -4.25
C VAL A 39 -5.79 -6.84 -3.73
N LEU A 40 -5.58 -6.54 -2.46
CA LEU A 40 -4.27 -6.57 -1.80
C LEU A 40 -4.27 -7.65 -0.73
N TYR A 41 -3.09 -8.19 -0.45
CA TYR A 41 -2.88 -9.24 0.53
C TYR A 41 -1.78 -8.83 1.50
N ILE A 42 -1.99 -9.06 2.79
CA ILE A 42 -0.94 -9.07 3.81
C ILE A 42 -0.70 -10.54 4.16
N LYS A 43 0.52 -11.00 3.87
CA LYS A 43 0.89 -12.40 4.06
C LYS A 43 0.94 -12.74 5.55
N ASN A 44 0.40 -13.90 5.94
CA ASN A 44 0.42 -14.43 7.30
C ASN A 44 -0.15 -13.48 8.37
N ALA A 45 -1.07 -12.59 7.98
CA ALA A 45 -1.65 -11.58 8.86
C ALA A 45 -3.12 -11.84 9.18
N GLY A 46 -3.60 -13.07 9.00
CA GLY A 46 -4.97 -13.45 9.33
C GLY A 46 -5.32 -13.22 10.81
N GLU A 47 -4.36 -13.41 11.70
CA GLU A 47 -4.52 -13.20 13.15
C GLU A 47 -4.00 -11.84 13.62
N CYS A 48 -3.44 -11.04 12.71
CA CYS A 48 -2.87 -9.74 13.06
C CYS A 48 -3.98 -8.69 13.17
N GLN A 49 -4.19 -8.19 14.39
CA GLN A 49 -5.02 -7.00 14.60
C GLN A 49 -4.28 -5.80 14.03
N CYS A 50 -4.90 -5.14 13.04
CA CYS A 50 -4.36 -3.96 12.39
C CYS A 50 -5.20 -2.74 12.77
N PRO A 51 -4.82 -1.95 13.81
CA PRO A 51 -5.62 -0.81 14.27
C PRO A 51 -5.91 0.24 13.20
N GLN A 52 -5.03 0.33 12.19
CA GLN A 52 -5.22 1.21 11.05
C GLN A 52 -6.38 0.80 10.15
N LEU A 53 -6.75 -0.49 10.14
CA LEU A 53 -7.79 -1.10 9.34
C LEU A 53 -9.11 -1.29 10.11
N ASP A 54 -9.11 -1.18 11.43
CA ASP A 54 -10.34 -1.25 12.25
C ASP A 54 -11.36 -0.19 11.82
N ASN A 55 -10.87 0.98 11.41
CA ASN A 55 -11.70 2.05 10.88
C ASN A 55 -11.37 2.28 9.39
N LEU A 56 -12.20 1.71 8.53
CA LEU A 56 -12.12 1.83 7.07
C LEU A 56 -12.68 3.17 6.54
N SER A 57 -13.14 4.08 7.40
CA SER A 57 -13.60 5.39 6.99
C SER A 57 -12.43 6.24 6.47
N GLY A 58 -12.72 7.06 5.46
CA GLY A 58 -11.75 7.96 4.87
C GLY A 58 -11.01 7.37 3.67
N SER A 59 -9.78 7.84 3.46
CA SER A 59 -8.91 7.41 2.35
C SER A 59 -7.60 6.90 2.93
N PHE A 60 -6.92 6.05 2.18
CA PHE A 60 -5.66 5.43 2.54
C PHE A 60 -4.62 5.67 1.44
N LEU A 61 -3.38 5.93 1.85
CA LEU A 61 -2.20 5.77 1.03
C LEU A 61 -1.74 4.33 1.18
N ILE A 62 -1.67 3.63 0.04
CA ILE A 62 -1.34 2.21 0.03
C ILE A 62 -0.16 1.99 -0.90
N MET A 63 0.84 1.28 -0.40
CA MET A 63 2.02 0.86 -1.14
C MET A 63 2.13 -0.66 -1.10
N GLY A 64 2.67 -1.21 -2.17
CA GLY A 64 2.80 -2.64 -2.30
C GLY A 64 3.66 -3.03 -3.48
N ARG A 65 3.87 -4.33 -3.61
CA ARG A 65 4.58 -4.94 -4.73
C ARG A 65 3.75 -6.06 -5.33
N LYS A 66 3.95 -6.29 -6.61
CA LYS A 66 3.40 -7.45 -7.29
C LYS A 66 4.39 -8.60 -7.17
N VAL A 67 3.95 -9.72 -6.62
CA VAL A 67 4.69 -10.99 -6.62
C VAL A 67 3.83 -11.99 -7.37
N GLU A 68 4.36 -12.51 -8.47
CA GLU A 68 3.62 -13.34 -9.43
C GLU A 68 2.36 -12.61 -9.92
N ASN A 69 1.18 -13.02 -9.42
CA ASN A 69 -0.13 -12.43 -9.73
C ASN A 69 -0.87 -11.89 -8.50
N LYS A 70 -0.21 -11.81 -7.34
CA LYS A 70 -0.78 -11.24 -6.12
C LYS A 70 -0.18 -9.86 -5.84
N LEU A 71 -1.01 -8.93 -5.39
CA LEU A 71 -0.56 -7.63 -4.89
C LEU A 71 -0.35 -7.74 -3.40
N LEU A 72 0.91 -7.75 -2.98
CA LEU A 72 1.27 -7.78 -1.57
C LEU A 72 1.36 -6.34 -1.05
N LEU A 73 0.61 -6.08 0.02
CA LEU A 73 0.70 -4.84 0.77
C LEU A 73 2.06 -4.79 1.48
N THR A 74 2.77 -3.67 1.35
CA THR A 74 4.01 -3.42 2.10
C THR A 74 3.83 -2.34 3.14
N ALA A 75 3.01 -1.33 2.84
CA ALA A 75 2.68 -0.28 3.80
C ALA A 75 1.30 0.30 3.52
N ILE A 76 0.62 0.70 4.58
CA ILE A 76 -0.65 1.39 4.56
C ILE A 76 -0.61 2.55 5.55
N TYR A 77 -1.20 3.67 5.16
CA TYR A 77 -1.37 4.84 6.02
C TYR A 77 -2.75 5.44 5.79
N LYS A 78 -3.40 5.91 6.85
CA LYS A 78 -4.59 6.77 6.70
C LYS A 78 -4.18 8.06 5.99
N TRP A 79 -4.86 8.40 4.92
CA TRP A 79 -4.57 9.58 4.12
C TRP A 79 -5.32 10.78 4.69
N ASP A 80 -4.56 11.71 5.26
CA ASP A 80 -5.04 13.03 5.60
C ASP A 80 -4.65 14.05 4.52
N LYS A 81 -5.66 14.69 3.92
CA LYS A 81 -5.46 15.74 2.92
C LYS A 81 -4.94 17.05 3.51
N LYS A 82 -5.05 17.25 4.83
CA LYS A 82 -4.59 18.47 5.50
C LYS A 82 -3.13 18.34 5.93
N SER A 83 -2.66 17.13 6.24
CA SER A 83 -1.26 16.84 6.55
C SER A 83 -0.30 17.38 5.47
N LYS A 84 0.59 18.30 5.90
CA LYS A 84 1.68 18.83 5.08
C LYS A 84 2.73 17.74 4.81
N ASP A 85 3.02 16.92 5.80
CA ASP A 85 4.03 15.85 5.71
C ASP A 85 3.64 14.79 4.69
N MET A 86 2.36 14.38 4.65
CA MET A 86 1.90 13.42 3.64
C MET A 86 1.96 14.00 2.22
N LYS A 87 1.63 15.29 2.06
CA LYS A 87 1.77 15.96 0.76
C LYS A 87 3.23 16.05 0.35
N TYR A 88 4.10 16.45 1.27
CA TYR A 88 5.53 16.53 1.04
C TYR A 88 6.11 15.16 0.68
N ALA A 89 5.83 14.12 1.47
CA ALA A 89 6.28 12.76 1.21
C ALA A 89 5.81 12.24 -0.15
N VAL A 90 4.54 12.44 -0.51
CA VAL A 90 4.04 12.04 -1.83
C VAL A 90 4.74 12.81 -2.94
N ASN A 91 4.86 14.14 -2.83
CA ASN A 91 5.55 14.94 -3.85
C ASN A 91 7.01 14.55 -3.97
N PHE A 92 7.71 14.35 -2.85
CA PHE A 92 9.09 13.90 -2.81
C PHE A 92 9.27 12.55 -3.50
N MET A 93 8.40 11.57 -3.22
CA MET A 93 8.42 10.26 -3.88
C MET A 93 8.24 10.32 -5.41
N PHE A 94 7.62 11.37 -5.93
CA PHE A 94 7.48 11.59 -7.38
C PHE A 94 8.66 12.33 -7.99
N SER A 95 9.18 13.33 -7.28
CA SER A 95 10.19 14.25 -7.81
C SER A 95 11.61 13.72 -7.68
N TYR A 96 11.90 12.88 -6.69
CA TYR A 96 13.25 12.38 -6.45
C TYR A 96 13.43 10.97 -7.04
N PRO A 97 14.52 10.73 -7.80
CA PRO A 97 14.85 9.38 -8.24
C PRO A 97 15.10 8.49 -7.01
N CYS A 98 14.57 7.27 -7.05
CA CYS A 98 14.84 6.30 -6.00
C CYS A 98 16.33 5.92 -6.06
N SER A 99 17.03 5.91 -4.93
CA SER A 99 18.39 5.37 -4.87
C SER A 99 18.35 3.90 -5.31
N GLU A 100 19.12 3.53 -6.33
CA GLU A 100 19.16 2.16 -6.87
C GLU A 100 19.84 1.14 -5.95
N THR A 101 20.24 1.56 -4.73
CA THR A 101 21.05 0.79 -3.79
C THR A 101 20.29 -0.25 -2.96
N LEU A 102 19.27 -0.94 -3.51
CA LEU A 102 18.58 -2.04 -2.81
C LEU A 102 18.14 -3.13 -3.79
N SER A 103 19.10 -3.78 -4.45
CA SER A 103 18.88 -5.06 -5.16
C SER A 103 19.56 -6.26 -4.49
N HIS A 104 20.31 -6.07 -3.41
CA HIS A 104 20.82 -7.18 -2.58
C HIS A 104 20.67 -6.82 -1.10
N GLY A 105 20.21 -7.78 -0.30
CA GLY A 105 19.91 -7.58 1.12
C GLY A 105 21.08 -6.92 1.86
N ALA A 106 20.82 -5.77 2.45
CA ALA A 106 21.72 -5.16 3.41
C ALA A 106 20.89 -4.63 4.58
N HIS A 107 21.40 -4.96 5.76
CA HIS A 107 20.90 -4.72 7.10
C HIS A 107 20.22 -3.36 7.33
N LEU A 108 19.28 -3.34 8.28
CA LEU A 108 18.87 -2.14 9.00
C LEU A 108 20.11 -1.32 9.40
N GLY A 109 20.30 -0.18 8.73
CA GLY A 109 21.23 0.86 9.13
C GLY A 109 20.53 1.84 10.07
N SER A 110 21.04 1.88 11.29
CA SER A 110 20.67 2.76 12.39
C SER A 110 20.46 4.22 11.95
N PHE A 111 19.32 4.80 12.35
CA PHE A 111 19.20 6.25 12.50
C PHE A 111 20.18 6.67 13.61
N ARG A 112 21.04 7.64 13.32
CA ARG A 112 21.78 8.42 14.31
C ARG A 112 21.57 9.88 14.01
#